data_AF-A0A0Q6S295-F1
#
_entry.id   AF-A0A0Q6S295-F1
#
_cell.length_a   1.000
_cell.length_b   1.000
_cell.length_c   1.000
_cell.angle_alpha   90.00
_cell.angle_beta   90.00
_cell.angle_gamma   90.00
#
_symmetry.space_group_name_H-M   'P 1'
#
loop_
_entity.id
_entity.type
_entity.pdbx_description
1 polymer ?
#
loop_
_entity_poly.entity_id
_entity_poly.type
_entity_poly.pdbx_seq_one_letter_code
_entity_poly.pdbx_strand_id
1 'polypeptide(L)'
;MKIRLKAPEGLNSTGIYGKNGEEMPVGHEMEVAEEPKGWAGRYDILSGGPVEGSEAITNLAGYVVKDKGGAWFVITKDGEEVTKSFRKADVEGFDTMSDEDKEAFVDLHKKEA
;
A
#
# COMPACT_ATOMS: atom_id res chain seq x y z
N MET A 1 -7.80 -1.27 11.44
CA MET A 1 -6.88 -0.19 11.89
C MET A 1 -5.81 -0.02 10.82
N LYS A 2 -5.65 1.18 10.25
CA LYS A 2 -4.57 1.43 9.29
C LYS A 2 -3.32 1.88 10.02
N ILE A 3 -2.22 1.14 9.82
CA ILE A 3 -0.91 1.44 10.40
C ILE A 3 0.11 1.69 9.28
N ARG A 4 1.11 2.50 9.57
CA ARG A 4 2.29 2.73 8.73
C ARG A 4 3.51 2.27 9.47
N LEU A 5 4.28 1.35 8.91
CA LEU A 5 5.52 0.92 9.52
C LEU A 5 6.52 2.06 9.58
N LYS A 6 7.25 2.16 10.68
CA LYS A 6 8.33 3.11 10.88
C LYS A 6 9.59 2.39 11.32
N ALA A 7 10.72 2.96 10.96
CA ALA A 7 12.00 2.49 11.45
C ALA A 7 12.14 2.83 12.96
N PRO A 8 12.82 1.98 13.72
CA PRO A 8 13.41 2.36 15.01
C PRO A 8 14.29 3.60 14.85
N GLU A 9 14.40 4.44 15.88
CA GLU A 9 15.35 5.55 15.88
C GLU A 9 16.77 5.05 15.58
N GLY A 10 17.38 5.57 14.51
CA GLY A 10 18.74 5.22 14.07
C GLY A 10 18.84 4.01 13.12
N LEU A 11 17.72 3.43 12.69
CA LEU A 11 17.70 2.33 11.71
C LEU A 11 16.91 2.72 10.46
N ASN A 12 17.23 2.08 9.33
CA ASN A 12 16.54 2.28 8.05
C ASN A 12 15.58 1.12 7.70
N SER A 13 15.52 0.10 8.56
CA SER A 13 14.67 -1.08 8.43
C SER A 13 13.61 -1.12 9.51
N THR A 14 12.44 -1.69 9.20
CA THR A 14 11.37 -1.88 10.20
C THR A 14 11.68 -3.08 11.10
N GLY A 15 12.46 -4.05 10.61
CA GLY A 15 12.66 -5.36 11.25
C GLY A 15 11.40 -6.22 11.28
N ILE A 16 10.39 -5.87 10.49
CA ILE A 16 9.11 -6.59 10.40
C ILE A 16 9.08 -7.33 9.08
N TYR A 17 8.81 -8.64 9.15
CA TYR A 17 8.81 -9.52 7.99
C TYR A 17 7.38 -9.94 7.66
N GLY A 18 7.01 -9.87 6.37
CA GLY A 18 5.73 -10.32 5.86
C GLY A 18 5.63 -11.85 5.85
N LYS A 19 4.47 -12.35 5.40
CA LYS A 19 4.17 -13.80 5.31
C LYS A 19 5.17 -14.58 4.46
N ASN A 20 5.83 -13.90 3.52
CA ASN A 20 6.82 -14.47 2.62
C ASN A 20 8.24 -14.48 3.20
N GLY A 21 8.44 -13.97 4.43
CA GLY A 21 9.78 -13.80 5.03
C GLY A 21 10.56 -12.60 4.49
N GLU A 22 9.90 -11.72 3.74
CA GLU A 22 10.49 -10.49 3.19
C GLU A 22 10.29 -9.32 4.15
N GLU A 23 11.33 -8.51 4.36
CA GLU A 23 11.25 -7.35 5.24
C GLU A 23 10.35 -6.27 4.63
N MET A 24 9.40 -5.78 5.42
CA MET A 24 8.49 -4.72 4.99
C MET A 24 9.18 -3.35 5.13
N PRO A 25 9.13 -2.51 4.08
CA PRO A 25 9.86 -1.26 4.07
C PRO A 25 9.29 -0.24 5.06
N VAL A 26 10.13 0.69 5.50
CA VAL A 26 9.71 1.86 6.29
C VAL A 26 8.75 2.70 5.44
N GLY A 27 7.66 3.17 6.03
CA GLY A 27 6.59 3.86 5.32
C GLY A 27 5.51 2.94 4.76
N HIS A 28 5.69 1.61 4.84
CA HIS A 28 4.69 0.64 4.39
C HIS A 28 3.38 0.79 5.16
N GLU A 29 2.30 1.01 4.44
CA GLU A 29 0.97 1.09 5.02
C GLU A 29 0.29 -0.27 4.95
N MET A 30 -0.34 -0.68 6.05
CA MET A 30 -1.19 -1.85 6.05
C MET A 30 -2.40 -1.66 6.94
N GLU A 31 -3.47 -2.36 6.60
CA GLU A 31 -4.60 -2.50 7.50
C GLU A 31 -4.39 -3.71 8.40
N VAL A 32 -4.68 -3.59 9.68
CA VAL A 32 -4.61 -4.68 10.67
C VAL A 32 -5.94 -4.78 11.41
N ALA A 33 -6.38 -6.01 11.67
CA ALA A 33 -7.60 -6.29 12.42
C ALA A 33 -7.44 -5.90 13.91
N GLU A 34 -6.28 -6.22 14.49
CA GLU A 34 -5.91 -5.95 15.87
C GLU A 34 -4.56 -5.21 15.92
N GLU A 35 -4.33 -4.46 17.00
CA GLU A 35 -3.03 -3.84 17.28
C GLU A 35 -1.91 -4.91 17.38
N PRO A 36 -0.91 -4.88 16.48
CA PRO A 36 0.19 -5.82 16.53
C PRO A 36 1.13 -5.46 17.68
N LYS A 37 0.85 -6.01 18.86
CA LYS A 37 1.64 -5.78 20.10
C LYS A 37 3.13 -6.06 19.92
N GLY A 38 3.49 -7.02 19.05
CA GLY A 38 4.87 -7.35 18.73
C GLY A 38 5.62 -6.27 17.94
N TRP A 39 4.91 -5.27 17.40
CA TRP A 39 5.47 -4.18 16.60
C TRP A 39 5.34 -2.83 17.31
N ALA A 40 5.10 -2.82 18.62
CA ALA A 40 4.99 -1.60 19.41
C ALA A 40 6.21 -0.68 19.16
N GLY A 41 5.94 0.59 18.80
CA GLY A 41 6.99 1.56 18.46
C GLY A 41 7.64 1.38 17.08
N ARG A 42 7.18 0.43 16.27
CA ARG A 42 7.61 0.16 14.88
C ARG A 42 6.54 0.51 13.83
N TYR A 43 5.43 1.12 14.25
CA TYR A 43 4.43 1.68 13.35
C TYR A 43 3.83 2.98 13.91
N ASP A 44 3.21 3.76 13.02
CA ASP A 44 2.33 4.89 13.32
C ASP A 44 0.89 4.52 12.91
N ILE A 45 -0.11 4.93 13.68
CA ILE A 45 -1.52 4.71 13.32
C ILE A 45 -1.96 5.85 12.40
N LEU A 46 -2.41 5.53 11.19
CA LEU A 46 -2.77 6.53 10.18
C LEU A 46 -4.27 6.87 10.19
N SER A 47 -5.15 5.87 10.35
CA SER A 47 -6.61 6.08 10.40
C SER A 47 -7.38 4.86 10.90
N GLY A 48 -8.51 5.09 11.57
CA GLY A 48 -9.50 4.08 11.94
C GLY A 48 -9.12 3.27 13.18
N GLY A 49 -9.99 3.30 14.20
CA GLY A 49 -9.98 2.32 15.28
C GLY A 49 -10.14 0.89 14.74
N PRO A 50 -9.88 -0.14 15.56
CA PRO A 50 -9.97 -1.54 15.13
C PRO A 50 -11.37 -1.82 14.59
N VAL A 51 -11.45 -2.29 13.34
CA VAL A 51 -12.70 -2.75 12.71
C VAL A 51 -12.61 -4.26 12.71
N GLU A 52 -13.32 -4.88 13.64
CA GLU A 52 -13.36 -6.34 13.80
C GLU A 52 -13.81 -6.98 12.47
N GLY A 53 -13.03 -7.94 11.97
CA GLY A 53 -13.34 -8.67 10.72
C GLY A 53 -12.71 -8.13 9.43
N SER A 54 -11.80 -7.15 9.48
CA SER A 54 -11.07 -6.68 8.28
C SER A 54 -9.76 -7.45 8.07
N GLU A 55 -9.56 -7.97 6.86
CA GLU A 55 -8.35 -8.71 6.46
C GLU A 55 -7.14 -7.77 6.36
N ALA A 56 -5.96 -8.27 6.73
CA ALA A 56 -4.76 -7.45 6.69
C ALA A 56 -4.30 -7.21 5.25
N ILE A 57 -4.47 -5.99 4.74
CA ILE A 57 -3.96 -5.59 3.42
C ILE A 57 -2.51 -5.14 3.59
N THR A 58 -1.57 -6.08 3.51
CA THR A 58 -0.12 -5.83 3.51
C THR A 58 0.34 -5.52 2.09
N ASN A 59 0.03 -4.32 1.57
CA ASN A 59 0.46 -3.98 0.21
C ASN A 59 1.79 -3.22 0.24
N LEU A 60 2.86 -3.92 -0.16
CA LEU A 60 4.25 -3.44 -0.15
C LEU A 60 4.33 -2.12 -0.90
N ALA A 61 5.16 -1.20 -0.39
CA ALA A 61 5.28 0.19 -0.83
C ALA A 61 5.30 0.30 -2.36
N GLY A 62 4.15 0.61 -2.95
CA GLY A 62 3.96 0.44 -4.38
C GLY A 62 2.54 0.85 -4.77
N TYR A 63 2.45 1.41 -5.96
CA TYR A 63 1.25 1.87 -6.65
C TYR A 63 -0.06 1.18 -6.21
N VAL A 64 -1.03 1.97 -5.73
CA VAL A 64 -2.32 1.50 -5.21
C VAL A 64 -3.44 1.88 -6.17
N VAL A 65 -4.24 0.89 -6.57
CA VAL A 65 -5.48 1.12 -7.32
C VAL A 65 -6.55 1.68 -6.37
N LYS A 66 -6.99 2.91 -6.63
CA LYS A 66 -8.04 3.62 -5.92
C LYS A 66 -9.30 3.74 -6.78
N ASP A 67 -10.45 3.38 -6.22
CA ASP A 67 -11.75 3.64 -6.86
C ASP A 67 -12.11 5.13 -6.76
N LYS A 68 -12.53 5.71 -7.89
CA LYS A 68 -12.94 7.12 -8.00
C LYS A 68 -14.47 7.27 -8.07
N GLY A 69 -15.21 6.17 -7.97
CA GLY A 69 -16.65 6.11 -8.22
C GLY A 69 -17.01 6.05 -9.70
N GLY A 70 -18.22 5.56 -9.99
CA GLY A 70 -18.73 5.48 -11.37
C GLY A 70 -18.04 4.44 -12.26
N ALA A 71 -17.48 3.38 -11.65
CA ALA A 71 -16.68 2.35 -12.33
C ALA A 71 -15.40 2.89 -13.01
N TRP A 72 -14.77 3.86 -12.34
CA TRP A 72 -13.49 4.43 -12.71
C TRP A 72 -12.47 4.23 -11.59
N PHE A 73 -11.26 3.85 -11.97
CA PHE A 73 -10.16 3.54 -11.05
C PHE A 73 -8.95 4.37 -11.43
N VAL A 74 -8.12 4.73 -10.46
CA VAL A 74 -6.87 5.47 -10.66
C VAL A 74 -5.78 4.80 -9.87
N ILE A 75 -4.54 4.87 -10.36
CA ILE A 75 -3.40 4.39 -9.60
C ILE A 75 -2.80 5.57 -8.84
N THR A 76 -2.59 5.36 -7.55
CA THR A 76 -2.01 6.34 -6.64
C THR A 76 -0.65 5.87 -6.15
N LYS A 77 0.31 6.78 -6.06
CA LYS A 77 1.60 6.56 -5.41
C LYS A 77 1.66 7.51 -4.22
N ASP A 78 1.85 6.99 -3.01
CA ASP A 78 1.89 7.82 -1.79
C ASP A 78 0.63 8.69 -1.59
N GLY A 79 -0.52 8.23 -2.09
CA GLY A 79 -1.79 8.98 -2.05
C GLY A 79 -2.00 10.00 -3.17
N GLU A 80 -1.01 10.22 -4.04
CA GLU A 80 -1.12 11.11 -5.22
C GLU A 80 -1.53 10.32 -6.48
N GLU A 81 -2.49 10.84 -7.25
CA GLU A 81 -2.90 10.25 -8.53
C GLU A 81 -1.79 10.40 -9.58
N VAL A 82 -1.08 9.32 -9.85
CA VAL A 82 0.05 9.30 -10.79
C VAL A 82 -0.34 8.86 -12.20
N THR A 83 -1.54 8.30 -12.39
CA THR A 83 -2.04 7.86 -13.70
C THR A 83 -3.34 8.54 -14.11
N LYS A 84 -3.74 8.33 -15.37
CA LYS A 84 -5.11 8.57 -15.85
C LYS A 84 -6.14 7.63 -15.18
N SER A 85 -7.42 7.92 -15.40
CA SER A 85 -8.53 7.04 -14.99
C SER A 85 -8.65 5.83 -15.91
N PHE A 86 -8.91 4.68 -15.31
CA PHE A 86 -9.02 3.37 -15.93
C PHE A 86 -10.38 2.74 -15.64
N ARG A 87 -10.76 1.73 -16.42
CA ARG A 87 -11.89 0.86 -16.08
C ARG A 87 -11.41 -0.27 -15.17
N LYS A 88 -12.37 -0.94 -14.52
CA LYS A 88 -12.07 -2.07 -13.62
C LYS A 88 -11.19 -3.12 -14.30
N ALA A 89 -11.49 -3.46 -15.55
CA ALA A 89 -10.75 -4.48 -16.30
C ALA A 89 -9.29 -4.10 -16.57
N ASP A 90 -8.94 -2.82 -16.65
CA ASP A 90 -7.56 -2.37 -16.92
C ASP A 90 -6.69 -2.38 -15.66
N VAL A 91 -7.30 -2.27 -14.47
CA VAL A 91 -6.59 -2.28 -13.17
C VAL A 91 -6.69 -3.63 -12.46
N GLU A 92 -7.51 -4.55 -12.99
CA GLU A 92 -7.66 -5.90 -12.48
C GLU A 92 -6.37 -6.68 -12.77
N GLY A 93 -5.71 -7.15 -11.71
CA GLY A 93 -4.40 -7.80 -11.82
C GLY A 93 -3.20 -6.87 -11.69
N PHE A 94 -3.40 -5.54 -11.67
CA PHE A 94 -2.31 -4.58 -11.43
C PHE A 94 -1.61 -4.84 -10.09
N ASP A 95 -2.38 -5.20 -9.05
CA ASP A 95 -1.88 -5.56 -7.73
C ASP A 95 -0.93 -6.79 -7.74
N THR A 96 -1.18 -7.72 -8.66
CA THR A 96 -0.41 -8.96 -8.79
C THR A 96 0.83 -8.83 -9.68
N MET A 97 1.03 -7.67 -10.30
CA MET A 97 2.22 -7.38 -11.13
C MET A 97 3.45 -7.12 -10.26
N SER A 98 4.64 -7.38 -10.81
CA SER A 98 5.92 -7.02 -10.20
C SER A 98 6.06 -5.51 -10.06
N ASP A 99 6.87 -5.02 -9.12
CA ASP A 99 7.10 -3.57 -8.93
C ASP A 99 7.64 -2.88 -10.20
N GLU A 100 8.49 -3.57 -10.97
CA GLU A 100 9.01 -3.11 -12.26
C GLU A 100 7.90 -2.94 -13.31
N ASP A 101 6.99 -3.92 -13.39
CA ASP A 101 5.83 -3.87 -14.29
C ASP A 101 4.82 -2.80 -13.88
N LYS A 102 4.59 -2.64 -12.58
CA LYS A 102 3.71 -1.59 -12.03
C LYS A 102 4.26 -0.21 -12.34
N GLU A 103 5.57 -0.01 -12.19
CA GLU A 103 6.23 1.25 -12.54
C GLU A 103 6.15 1.54 -14.04
N ALA A 104 6.41 0.55 -14.90
CA ALA A 104 6.28 0.70 -16.34
C ALA A 104 4.83 0.99 -16.78
N PHE A 105 3.84 0.34 -16.17
CA PHE A 105 2.43 0.60 -16.44
C PHE A 105 2.02 2.00 -15.99
N VAL A 106 2.50 2.45 -14.83
CA VAL A 106 2.27 3.82 -14.39
C VAL A 106 2.94 4.78 -15.34
N ASP A 107 4.21 4.57 -15.72
CA ASP A 107 4.97 5.38 -16.67
C ASP A 107 4.27 5.55 -18.02
N LEU A 108 3.80 4.44 -18.59
CA LEU A 108 3.06 4.40 -19.85
C LEU A 108 1.70 5.10 -19.77
N HIS A 109 1.12 5.20 -18.58
CA HIS A 109 -0.21 5.75 -18.36
C HIS A 109 -0.23 6.94 -17.39
N LYS A 110 0.91 7.62 -17.24
CA LYS A 110 1.02 8.88 -16.53
C LYS A 110 0.00 9.85 -17.09
N LYS A 111 -0.54 10.74 -16.26
CA LYS A 111 -1.23 11.92 -16.78
C LYS A 111 -0.21 12.67 -17.63
N GLU A 112 -0.35 12.64 -18.96
CA GLU A 112 0.33 13.62 -19.81
C GLU A 112 -0.13 15.01 -19.35
N ALA A 113 0.85 15.88 -19.11
CA ALA A 113 0.66 17.26 -18.65
C ALA A 113 -0.01 18.13 -19.72
#